data_AF-A0A7X7DY51-F1
#
_entry.id   AF-A0A7X7DY51-F1
#
_cell.length_a   1.000
_cell.length_b   1.000
_cell.length_c   1.000
_cell.angle_alpha   90.00
_cell.angle_beta   90.00
_cell.angle_gamma   90.00
#
_symmetry.space_group_name_H-M   'P 1'
#
loop_
_entity.id
_entity.type
_entity.pdbx_description
1 polymer ?
#
loop_
_entity_poly.entity_id
_entity_poly.type
_entity_poly.pdbx_seq_one_letter_code
_entity_poly.pdbx_strand_id
1 'polypeptide(L)'
;MKTRNIKTLTVSTIVNIMNDLKKKPLFRIRIILQLLSCLCILFCAKDPEPVLMIDLRDDLKLKGTLSGTVTDINGKPLSAVSVTLEGTDNSTLSLPDGTFKIPNVASGLYTLVFRHYSYKDTTLKSIAISTNQNLIISDTIEMKSSKAKLTGRTVSNKQKAVPGAGLTVTYQPYQTLSGDSGFFSFPELISGQINIVAAYRGIGWGEKKLSLQPGDSADISITLDNEGGSIRGRVIGADNNPVKNKIVSTMNGAISD
;
A
#
# COMPACT_ATOMS: atom_id res chain seq x y z
N MET A 1 12.10 32.01 57.84
CA MET A 1 12.00 32.88 56.64
C MET A 1 11.10 34.06 56.99
N LYS A 2 11.60 35.30 56.93
CA LYS A 2 10.91 36.48 57.46
C LYS A 2 10.08 37.12 56.35
N THR A 3 8.77 36.89 56.36
CA THR A 3 7.77 37.55 55.51
C THR A 3 7.76 39.04 55.82
N ARG A 4 8.17 39.88 54.85
CA ARG A 4 8.07 41.35 54.96
C ARG A 4 6.68 41.77 54.47
N ASN A 5 5.91 42.38 55.37
CA ASN A 5 4.65 43.06 55.05
C ASN A 5 4.87 44.13 53.99
N ILE A 6 4.17 44.02 52.86
CA ILE A 6 4.11 45.04 51.82
C ILE A 6 3.18 46.15 52.33
N LYS A 7 3.73 47.31 52.70
CA LYS A 7 2.94 48.50 52.99
C LYS A 7 2.34 49.02 51.69
N THR A 8 1.01 49.10 51.63
CA THR A 8 0.27 49.71 50.52
C THR A 8 0.69 51.18 50.38
N LEU A 9 1.33 51.53 49.25
CA LEU A 9 1.69 52.91 48.95
C LEU A 9 0.41 53.68 48.59
N THR A 10 0.07 54.69 49.38
CA THR A 10 -1.10 55.54 49.10
C THR A 10 -0.82 56.42 47.88
N VAL A 11 -1.88 56.82 47.17
CA VAL A 11 -1.80 57.71 46.00
C VAL A 11 -1.05 59.01 46.33
N SER A 12 -1.18 59.54 47.56
CA SER A 12 -0.44 60.74 48.00
C SER A 12 1.08 60.51 48.07
N THR A 13 1.51 59.30 48.41
CA THR A 13 2.93 58.92 48.46
C THR A 13 3.52 58.85 47.05
N ILE A 14 2.76 58.31 46.08
CA ILE A 14 3.15 58.25 44.66
C ILE A 14 3.25 59.66 44.07
N VAL A 15 2.29 60.54 44.36
CA VAL A 15 2.31 61.94 43.89
C VAL A 15 3.50 62.72 44.45
N ASN A 16 3.88 62.49 45.72
CA ASN A 16 5.06 63.13 46.31
C ASN A 16 6.37 62.64 45.68
N ILE A 17 6.50 61.34 45.41
CA ILE A 17 7.67 60.80 44.70
C ILE A 17 7.75 61.37 43.27
N MET A 18 6.62 61.49 42.58
CA MET A 18 6.55 62.10 41.24
C MET A 18 6.92 63.59 41.23
N ASN A 19 6.56 64.33 42.28
CA ASN A 19 6.94 65.74 42.44
C ASN A 19 8.42 65.90 42.83
N ASP A 20 9.01 64.97 43.58
CA ASP A 20 10.43 65.02 43.91
C ASP A 20 11.30 64.68 42.69
N LEU A 21 10.82 63.77 41.84
CA LEU A 21 11.43 63.48 40.54
C LEU A 21 11.41 64.67 39.58
N LYS A 22 10.60 65.73 39.79
CA LYS A 22 10.62 66.98 38.98
C LYS A 22 11.90 67.81 39.13
N LYS A 23 12.64 67.64 40.23
CA LYS A 23 13.73 68.56 40.61
C LYS A 23 15.12 68.14 40.12
N LYS A 24 15.28 66.99 39.45
CA LYS A 24 16.59 66.47 39.00
C LYS A 24 16.55 66.06 37.53
N PRO A 25 16.95 66.93 36.58
CA PRO A 25 16.75 66.70 35.15
C PRO A 25 17.52 65.50 34.60
N LEU A 26 18.72 65.22 35.15
CA LEU A 26 19.56 64.09 34.74
C LEU A 26 19.03 62.71 35.17
N PHE A 27 18.27 62.62 36.27
CA PHE A 27 17.71 61.35 36.77
C PHE A 27 16.42 60.96 36.01
N ARG A 28 15.65 61.97 35.57
CA ARG A 28 14.45 61.81 34.72
C ARG A 28 14.76 61.17 33.38
N ILE A 29 15.83 61.61 32.72
CA ILE A 29 16.21 61.10 31.40
C ILE A 29 16.57 59.61 31.48
N ARG A 30 17.29 59.18 32.53
CA ARG A 30 17.64 57.76 32.74
C ARG A 30 16.43 56.87 33.05
N ILE A 31 15.50 57.32 33.90
CA ILE A 31 14.28 56.57 34.23
C ILE A 31 13.32 56.51 33.03
N ILE A 32 13.19 57.61 32.28
CA ILE A 32 12.36 57.65 31.08
C ILE A 32 12.97 56.79 29.98
N LEU A 33 14.29 56.80 29.76
CA LEU A 33 14.94 55.87 28.82
C LEU A 33 14.81 54.40 29.25
N GLN A 34 14.91 54.09 30.55
CA GLN A 34 14.72 52.71 31.04
C GLN A 34 13.27 52.23 30.93
N LEU A 35 12.29 53.12 31.15
CA LEU A 35 10.87 52.79 30.95
C LEU A 35 10.51 52.69 29.46
N LEU A 36 11.11 53.52 28.60
CA LEU A 36 10.90 53.47 27.15
C LEU A 36 11.56 52.21 26.54
N SER A 37 12.74 51.80 27.02
CA SER A 37 13.34 50.52 26.62
C SER A 37 12.53 49.32 27.11
N CYS A 38 11.94 49.38 28.29
CA CYS A 38 11.08 48.31 28.81
C CYS A 38 9.74 48.24 28.05
N LEU A 39 9.20 49.38 27.61
CA LEU A 39 8.00 49.46 26.78
C LEU A 39 8.24 48.93 25.36
N CYS A 40 9.43 49.15 24.79
CA CYS A 40 9.83 48.51 23.53
C CYS A 40 9.90 46.99 23.64
N ILE A 41 10.34 46.42 24.78
CA ILE A 41 10.38 44.96 24.99
C ILE A 41 8.95 44.40 25.15
N LEU A 42 8.04 45.14 25.78
CA LEU A 42 6.61 44.77 25.90
C LEU A 42 5.85 44.83 24.56
N PHE A 43 6.33 45.59 23.57
CA PHE A 43 5.81 45.58 22.19
C PHE A 43 6.61 44.69 21.22
N CYS A 44 7.72 44.07 21.66
CA CYS A 44 8.59 43.25 20.81
C CYS A 44 8.42 41.73 21.05
N ALA A 45 7.63 41.30 22.02
CA ALA A 45 7.39 39.89 22.34
C ALA A 45 5.93 39.47 22.15
N LYS A 46 5.26 39.99 21.11
CA LYS A 46 4.11 39.30 20.56
C LYS A 46 4.64 38.46 19.42
N ASP A 47 5.12 37.26 19.78
CA ASP A 47 5.42 36.22 18.79
C ASP A 47 4.23 36.20 17.83
N PRO A 48 4.43 36.44 16.52
CA PRO A 48 3.34 36.29 15.59
C PRO A 48 2.87 34.84 15.73
N GLU A 49 1.62 34.66 16.16
CA GLU A 49 1.00 33.34 16.13
C GLU A 49 1.28 32.75 14.74
N PRO A 50 1.66 31.47 14.63
CA PRO A 50 1.85 30.86 13.34
C PRO A 50 0.50 30.88 12.64
N VAL A 51 0.26 31.94 11.85
CA VAL A 51 -0.82 31.99 10.90
C VAL A 51 -0.57 30.80 10.00
N LEU A 52 -1.50 29.85 10.04
CA LEU A 52 -1.52 28.72 9.13
C LEU A 52 -1.52 29.33 7.72
N MET A 53 -0.34 29.46 7.12
CA MET A 53 -0.20 29.77 5.71
C MET A 53 -0.73 28.53 5.01
N ILE A 54 -2.05 28.46 4.86
CA ILE A 54 -2.67 27.64 3.82
C ILE A 54 -1.98 28.12 2.55
N ASP A 55 -1.22 27.24 1.92
CA ASP A 55 -0.66 27.53 0.60
C ASP A 55 -1.84 27.58 -0.38
N LEU A 56 -2.51 28.74 -0.45
CA LEU A 56 -3.66 28.97 -1.32
C LEU A 56 -3.33 28.67 -2.79
N ARG A 57 -2.05 28.51 -3.17
CA ARG A 57 -1.67 28.15 -4.53
C ARG A 57 -2.14 26.75 -4.93
N ASP A 58 -2.20 25.79 -4.01
CA ASP A 58 -2.64 24.42 -4.34
C ASP A 58 -4.17 24.31 -4.45
N ASP A 59 -4.93 25.09 -3.66
CA ASP A 59 -6.40 25.15 -3.77
C ASP A 59 -6.89 26.00 -4.96
N LEU A 60 -6.03 26.82 -5.58
CA LEU A 60 -6.32 27.57 -6.81
C LEU A 60 -6.05 26.80 -8.10
N LYS A 61 -5.51 25.57 -8.02
CA LYS A 61 -5.34 24.72 -9.22
C LYS A 61 -6.72 24.25 -9.70
N LEU A 62 -7.05 24.63 -10.93
CA LEU A 62 -8.26 24.17 -11.60
C LEU A 62 -8.24 22.64 -11.73
N LYS A 63 -9.34 21.99 -11.38
CA LYS A 63 -9.44 20.53 -11.33
C LYS A 63 -10.12 19.99 -12.60
N GLY A 64 -9.72 18.79 -13.00
CA GLY A 64 -10.28 18.03 -14.10
C GLY A 64 -10.66 16.61 -13.68
N THR A 65 -11.18 15.84 -14.64
CA THR A 65 -11.44 14.42 -14.47
C THR A 65 -10.55 13.64 -15.43
N LEU A 66 -9.92 12.58 -14.94
CA LEU A 66 -9.21 11.62 -15.77
C LEU A 66 -10.03 10.35 -15.91
N SER A 67 -10.23 9.86 -17.13
CA SER A 67 -10.91 8.59 -17.39
C SER A 67 -10.27 7.84 -18.54
N GLY A 68 -10.43 6.52 -18.57
CA GLY A 68 -9.95 5.66 -19.65
C GLY A 68 -10.42 4.22 -19.46
N THR A 69 -9.93 3.33 -20.32
CA THR A 69 -10.25 1.90 -20.30
C THR A 69 -8.96 1.08 -20.29
N VAL A 70 -8.91 0.05 -19.45
CA VAL A 70 -7.77 -0.88 -19.35
C VAL A 70 -8.17 -2.24 -19.91
N THR A 71 -7.34 -2.82 -20.78
CA THR A 71 -7.54 -4.15 -21.35
C THR A 71 -6.27 -5.02 -21.23
N ASP A 72 -6.41 -6.31 -21.47
CA ASP A 72 -5.27 -7.15 -21.84
C ASP A 72 -4.91 -7.02 -23.33
N ILE A 73 -3.85 -7.74 -23.73
CA ILE A 73 -3.35 -7.80 -25.11
C ILE A 73 -4.35 -8.36 -26.13
N ASN A 74 -5.41 -9.04 -25.67
CA ASN A 74 -6.46 -9.59 -26.52
C ASN A 74 -7.68 -8.66 -26.58
N GLY A 75 -7.58 -7.45 -25.99
CA GLY A 75 -8.67 -6.50 -25.91
C GLY A 75 -9.72 -6.83 -24.85
N LYS A 76 -9.49 -7.81 -23.97
CA LYS A 76 -10.42 -8.12 -22.88
C LYS A 76 -10.32 -7.05 -21.79
N PRO A 77 -11.43 -6.44 -21.34
CA PRO A 77 -11.41 -5.45 -20.27
C PRO A 77 -10.90 -6.04 -18.94
N LEU A 78 -10.12 -5.24 -18.21
CA LEU A 78 -9.54 -5.63 -16.93
C LEU A 78 -10.21 -4.89 -15.77
N SER A 79 -10.81 -5.66 -14.86
CA SER A 79 -11.41 -5.16 -13.63
C SER A 79 -10.40 -5.11 -12.48
N ALA A 80 -10.66 -4.27 -11.48
CA ALA A 80 -9.87 -4.15 -10.25
C ALA A 80 -8.39 -3.81 -10.51
N VAL A 81 -8.09 -3.14 -11.62
CA VAL A 81 -6.78 -2.54 -11.86
C VAL A 81 -6.68 -1.29 -11.00
N SER A 82 -5.69 -1.24 -10.12
CA SER A 82 -5.34 -0.04 -9.36
C SER A 82 -4.71 0.98 -10.30
N VAL A 83 -5.35 2.13 -10.44
CA VAL A 83 -4.86 3.26 -11.22
C VAL A 83 -4.49 4.37 -10.25
N THR A 84 -3.22 4.79 -10.25
CA THR A 84 -2.70 5.78 -9.31
C THR A 84 -1.98 6.89 -10.06
N LEU A 85 -2.20 8.14 -9.65
CA LEU A 85 -1.37 9.27 -10.08
C LEU A 85 -0.18 9.40 -9.14
N GLU A 86 1.01 9.14 -9.66
CA GLU A 86 2.25 9.22 -8.90
C GLU A 86 2.47 10.61 -8.31
N GLY A 87 2.90 10.67 -7.04
CA GLY A 87 3.10 11.93 -6.32
C GLY A 87 1.82 12.55 -5.74
N THR A 88 0.69 11.85 -5.77
CA THR A 88 -0.59 12.29 -5.18
C THR A 88 -1.29 11.13 -4.47
N ASP A 89 -2.33 11.45 -3.69
CA ASP A 89 -3.22 10.45 -3.09
C ASP A 89 -4.36 10.03 -4.04
N ASN A 90 -4.40 10.55 -5.27
CA ASN A 90 -5.45 10.23 -6.23
C ASN A 90 -5.28 8.82 -6.80
N SER A 91 -6.26 7.96 -6.53
CA SER A 91 -6.31 6.60 -7.05
C SER A 91 -7.74 6.13 -7.27
N THR A 92 -7.90 5.10 -8.09
CA THR A 92 -9.19 4.42 -8.33
C THR A 92 -8.96 2.96 -8.73
N LEU A 93 -10.04 2.19 -8.81
CA LEU A 93 -10.05 0.85 -9.39
C LEU A 93 -10.84 0.85 -10.69
N SER A 94 -10.37 0.09 -11.68
CA SER A 94 -11.18 -0.16 -12.88
C SER A 94 -12.41 -1.02 -12.57
N LEU A 95 -13.51 -0.70 -13.24
CA LEU A 95 -14.78 -1.39 -13.17
C LEU A 95 -14.75 -2.72 -13.95
N PRO A 96 -15.78 -3.58 -13.83
CA PRO A 96 -15.86 -4.85 -14.56
C PRO A 96 -15.75 -4.73 -16.10
N ASP A 97 -16.12 -3.59 -16.66
CA ASP A 97 -15.99 -3.27 -18.09
C ASP A 97 -14.63 -2.65 -18.46
N GLY A 98 -13.69 -2.61 -17.51
CA GLY A 98 -12.35 -2.07 -17.70
C GLY A 98 -12.23 -0.56 -17.60
N THR A 99 -13.35 0.16 -17.45
CA THR A 99 -13.34 1.62 -17.35
C THR A 99 -12.86 2.09 -15.99
N PHE A 100 -12.19 3.23 -15.92
CA PHE A 100 -11.82 3.87 -14.66
C PHE A 100 -12.04 5.38 -14.73
N LYS A 101 -12.20 6.00 -13.56
CA LYS A 101 -12.38 7.45 -13.42
C LYS A 101 -11.73 7.96 -12.14
N ILE A 102 -10.92 9.01 -12.27
CA ILE A 102 -10.30 9.76 -11.17
C ILE A 102 -10.80 11.21 -11.27
N PRO A 103 -11.79 11.61 -10.47
CA PRO A 103 -12.29 12.99 -10.47
C PRO A 103 -11.35 13.92 -9.69
N ASN A 104 -11.57 15.23 -9.83
CA ASN A 104 -10.97 16.28 -9.00
C ASN A 104 -9.43 16.33 -9.04
N VAL A 105 -8.82 15.98 -10.17
CA VAL A 105 -7.36 16.02 -10.35
C VAL A 105 -6.94 17.45 -10.69
N ALA A 106 -6.06 18.03 -9.89
CA ALA A 106 -5.50 19.35 -10.17
C ALA A 106 -4.78 19.37 -11.53
N SER A 107 -4.88 20.47 -12.27
CA SER A 107 -4.15 20.63 -13.53
C SER A 107 -2.64 20.48 -13.34
N GLY A 108 -2.00 19.72 -14.23
CA GLY A 108 -0.58 19.39 -14.11
C GLY A 108 -0.14 18.28 -15.05
N LEU A 109 1.14 17.90 -14.93
CA LEU A 109 1.74 16.78 -15.65
C LEU A 109 1.94 15.60 -14.69
N TYR A 110 1.38 14.45 -15.02
CA TYR A 110 1.38 13.29 -14.14
C TYR A 110 1.97 12.04 -14.80
N THR A 111 2.44 11.14 -13.94
CA THR A 111 2.68 9.74 -14.29
C THR A 111 1.53 8.91 -13.75
N LEU A 112 0.90 8.11 -14.60
CA LEU A 112 -0.09 7.12 -14.22
C LEU A 112 0.57 5.75 -14.06
N VAL A 113 0.27 5.08 -12.96
CA VAL A 113 0.71 3.72 -12.67
C VAL A 113 -0.50 2.80 -12.56
N PHE A 114 -0.49 1.73 -13.34
CA PHE A 114 -1.51 0.70 -13.39
C PHE A 114 -0.96 -0.58 -12.76
N ARG A 115 -1.62 -1.10 -11.72
CA ARG A 115 -1.21 -2.32 -11.02
C ARG A 115 -2.35 -3.31 -10.92
N HIS A 116 -2.04 -4.57 -11.18
CA HIS A 116 -2.95 -5.68 -10.98
C HIS A 116 -2.14 -6.96 -10.74
N TYR A 117 -2.55 -7.79 -9.79
CA TYR A 117 -1.75 -8.95 -9.34
C TYR A 117 -1.40 -9.95 -10.46
N SER A 118 -2.28 -10.14 -11.44
CA SER A 118 -2.07 -11.01 -12.62
C SER A 118 -1.43 -10.35 -13.85
N TYR A 119 -1.03 -9.08 -13.77
CA TYR A 119 -0.47 -8.34 -14.90
C TYR A 119 0.81 -7.62 -14.50
N LYS A 120 1.66 -7.35 -15.48
CA LYS A 120 2.84 -6.51 -15.30
C LYS A 120 2.38 -5.06 -15.11
N ASP A 121 3.00 -4.36 -14.16
CA ASP A 121 2.78 -2.93 -13.96
C ASP A 121 2.99 -2.16 -15.28
N THR A 122 2.00 -1.33 -15.63
CA THR A 122 2.05 -0.44 -16.79
C THR A 122 2.17 1.00 -16.31
N THR A 123 3.01 1.80 -16.96
CA THR A 123 3.23 3.21 -16.59
C THR A 123 3.07 4.12 -17.80
N LEU A 124 2.20 5.11 -17.69
CA LEU A 124 2.07 6.18 -18.68
C LEU A 124 2.66 7.46 -18.12
N LYS A 125 3.69 7.99 -18.78
CA LYS A 125 4.37 9.22 -18.35
C LYS A 125 3.83 10.43 -19.10
N SER A 126 4.01 11.60 -18.51
CA SER A 126 3.73 12.89 -19.15
C SER A 126 2.26 13.07 -19.56
N ILE A 127 1.32 12.62 -18.72
CA ILE A 127 -0.11 12.83 -18.91
C ILE A 127 -0.46 14.24 -18.46
N ALA A 128 -0.74 15.12 -19.43
CA ALA A 128 -1.08 16.52 -19.19
C ALA A 128 -2.58 16.67 -18.92
N ILE A 129 -2.94 17.04 -17.69
CA ILE A 129 -4.31 17.32 -17.29
C ILE A 129 -4.52 18.83 -17.30
N SER A 130 -5.41 19.29 -18.18
CA SER A 130 -5.77 20.70 -18.33
C SER A 130 -7.04 21.04 -17.53
N THR A 131 -7.25 22.34 -17.33
CA THR A 131 -8.29 22.91 -16.46
C THR A 131 -9.72 22.64 -16.98
N ASN A 132 -10.66 22.27 -16.11
CA ASN A 132 -12.10 22.09 -16.44
C ASN A 132 -12.39 21.15 -17.64
N GLN A 133 -11.45 20.25 -17.96
CA GLN A 133 -11.63 19.24 -19.00
C GLN A 133 -11.83 17.86 -18.37
N ASN A 134 -12.79 17.11 -18.91
CA ASN A 134 -12.79 15.66 -18.77
C ASN A 134 -11.72 15.15 -19.74
N LEU A 135 -10.52 14.87 -19.24
CA LEU A 135 -9.49 14.20 -20.02
C LEU A 135 -9.87 12.72 -20.13
N ILE A 136 -10.34 12.34 -21.31
CA ILE A 136 -10.53 10.94 -21.68
C ILE A 136 -9.23 10.51 -22.35
N ILE A 137 -8.53 9.53 -21.78
CA ILE A 137 -7.46 8.82 -22.47
C ILE A 137 -8.15 8.02 -23.58
N SER A 138 -8.02 8.49 -24.82
CA SER A 138 -8.70 7.93 -25.99
C SER A 138 -8.16 6.56 -26.38
N ASP A 139 -6.88 6.30 -26.09
CA ASP A 139 -6.25 5.01 -26.34
C ASP A 139 -6.55 4.04 -25.19
N THR A 140 -6.86 2.80 -25.55
CA THR A 140 -7.00 1.73 -24.56
C THR A 140 -5.64 1.43 -23.92
N ILE A 141 -5.59 1.37 -22.59
CA ILE A 141 -4.38 1.04 -21.86
C ILE A 141 -4.24 -0.49 -21.81
N GLU A 142 -3.27 -1.02 -22.54
CA GLU A 142 -2.99 -2.45 -22.58
C GLU A 142 -2.05 -2.86 -21.41
N MET A 143 -2.45 -3.87 -20.64
CA MET A 143 -1.59 -4.53 -19.65
C MET A 143 -1.20 -5.93 -20.12
N LYS A 144 0.09 -6.26 -19.98
CA LYS A 144 0.62 -7.58 -20.33
C LYS A 144 0.47 -8.54 -19.16
N SER A 145 -0.06 -9.73 -19.45
CA SER A 145 -0.20 -10.80 -18.45
C SER A 145 1.14 -11.08 -17.76
N SER A 146 1.13 -11.21 -16.43
CA SER A 146 2.29 -11.67 -15.66
C SER A 146 2.28 -13.20 -15.49
N LYS A 147 1.40 -13.92 -16.19
CA LYS A 147 1.28 -15.38 -16.04
C LYS A 147 2.41 -16.13 -16.75
N ALA A 148 2.76 -17.29 -16.19
CA ALA A 148 3.72 -18.25 -16.68
C ALA A 148 3.13 -19.66 -16.60
N LYS A 149 3.63 -20.57 -17.44
CA LYS A 149 3.28 -21.99 -17.44
C LYS A 149 4.37 -22.80 -16.75
N LEU A 150 3.97 -23.72 -15.89
CA LEU A 150 4.86 -24.70 -15.28
C LEU A 150 4.34 -26.10 -15.50
N THR A 151 5.17 -26.97 -16.04
CA THR A 151 4.95 -28.42 -16.03
C THR A 151 5.99 -29.11 -15.18
N GLY A 152 5.75 -30.37 -14.87
CA GLY A 152 6.78 -31.17 -14.26
C GLY A 152 6.36 -32.58 -13.94
N ARG A 153 7.23 -33.27 -13.21
CA ARG A 153 6.99 -34.61 -12.68
C ARG A 153 7.26 -34.70 -11.19
N THR A 154 6.45 -35.47 -10.49
CA THR A 154 6.70 -35.91 -9.12
C THR A 154 7.34 -37.30 -9.14
N VAL A 155 8.45 -37.45 -8.42
CA VAL A 155 9.19 -38.71 -8.31
C VAL A 155 9.52 -39.02 -6.85
N SER A 156 9.67 -40.29 -6.51
CA SER A 156 10.20 -40.73 -5.22
C SER A 156 11.74 -40.61 -5.19
N ASN A 157 12.35 -40.82 -4.02
CA ASN A 157 13.81 -40.94 -3.86
C ASN A 157 14.46 -41.98 -4.80
N LYS A 158 13.71 -43.01 -5.23
CA LYS A 158 14.14 -44.03 -6.19
C LYS A 158 13.86 -43.65 -7.65
N GLN A 159 13.53 -42.39 -7.93
CA GLN A 159 13.20 -41.86 -9.27
C GLN A 159 11.96 -42.53 -9.92
N LYS A 160 11.15 -43.24 -9.15
CA LYS A 160 9.86 -43.76 -9.62
C LYS A 160 8.81 -42.65 -9.57
N ALA A 161 8.05 -42.49 -10.66
CA ALA A 161 6.92 -41.56 -10.74
C ALA A 161 5.93 -41.75 -9.58
N VAL A 162 5.38 -40.65 -9.08
CA VAL A 162 4.39 -40.64 -8.00
C VAL A 162 3.09 -40.00 -8.51
N PRO A 163 2.16 -40.79 -9.08
CA PRO A 163 0.80 -40.34 -9.38
C PRO A 163 0.00 -39.99 -8.12
N GLY A 164 -0.94 -39.05 -8.23
CA GLY A 164 -1.84 -38.63 -7.15
C GLY A 164 -1.19 -37.75 -6.08
N ALA A 165 0.07 -37.34 -6.25
CA ALA A 165 0.72 -36.37 -5.37
C ALA A 165 -0.06 -35.05 -5.42
N GLY A 166 -0.40 -34.51 -4.25
CA GLY A 166 -0.91 -33.15 -4.14
C GLY A 166 0.19 -32.16 -4.43
N LEU A 167 -0.11 -31.11 -5.19
CA LEU A 167 0.80 -29.99 -5.43
C LEU A 167 0.11 -28.67 -5.14
N THR A 168 0.82 -27.78 -4.46
CA THR A 168 0.37 -26.40 -4.18
C THR A 168 1.48 -25.41 -4.47
N VAL A 169 1.11 -24.20 -4.87
CA VAL A 169 2.05 -23.09 -5.04
C VAL A 169 1.89 -22.13 -3.85
N THR A 170 2.97 -21.94 -3.09
CA THR A 170 2.95 -21.09 -1.89
C THR A 170 2.51 -19.67 -2.25
N TYR A 171 1.60 -19.09 -1.47
CA TYR A 171 1.02 -17.75 -1.68
C TYR A 171 0.19 -17.55 -2.95
N GLN A 172 -0.08 -18.62 -3.71
CA GLN A 172 -1.00 -18.56 -4.85
C GLN A 172 -2.13 -19.59 -4.63
N PRO A 173 -3.35 -19.32 -5.11
CA PRO A 173 -4.49 -20.21 -4.91
C PRO A 173 -4.48 -21.45 -5.84
N TYR A 174 -3.32 -21.80 -6.41
CA TYR A 174 -3.20 -22.87 -7.38
C TYR A 174 -2.81 -24.20 -6.72
N GLN A 175 -3.61 -25.22 -7.00
CA GLN A 175 -3.38 -26.59 -6.59
C GLN A 175 -3.71 -27.56 -7.72
N THR A 176 -3.02 -28.70 -7.76
CA THR A 176 -3.29 -29.78 -8.72
C THR A 176 -2.85 -31.12 -8.15
N LEU A 177 -3.20 -32.21 -8.82
CA LEU A 177 -2.68 -33.55 -8.55
C LEU A 177 -1.77 -33.98 -9.70
N SER A 178 -0.75 -34.77 -9.40
CA SER A 178 0.02 -35.45 -10.44
C SER A 178 -0.77 -36.60 -11.06
N GLY A 179 -0.67 -36.78 -12.37
CA GLY A 179 -1.31 -37.88 -13.13
C GLY A 179 -0.46 -39.14 -13.21
N ASP A 180 -0.84 -40.06 -14.09
CA ASP A 180 -0.33 -41.45 -14.19
C ASP A 180 1.17 -41.62 -14.48
N SER A 181 1.89 -40.55 -14.78
CA SER A 181 3.35 -40.53 -14.95
C SER A 181 4.07 -39.63 -13.93
N GLY A 182 3.39 -39.26 -12.85
CA GLY A 182 3.81 -38.19 -11.95
C GLY A 182 3.68 -36.80 -12.59
N PHE A 183 3.17 -36.69 -13.82
CA PHE A 183 3.06 -35.43 -14.54
C PHE A 183 2.09 -34.45 -13.87
N PHE A 184 2.44 -33.18 -13.77
CA PHE A 184 1.56 -32.12 -13.33
C PHE A 184 1.69 -30.88 -14.22
N SER A 185 0.69 -30.00 -14.17
CA SER A 185 0.68 -28.74 -14.91
C SER A 185 -0.01 -27.64 -14.12
N PHE A 186 0.63 -26.47 -14.07
CA PHE A 186 0.06 -25.21 -13.66
C PHE A 186 0.09 -24.25 -14.85
N PRO A 187 -1.05 -24.06 -15.54
CA PRO A 187 -1.07 -23.32 -16.81
C PRO A 187 -0.95 -21.79 -16.64
N GLU A 188 -1.23 -21.27 -15.45
CA GLU A 188 -1.42 -19.83 -15.21
C GLU A 188 -0.82 -19.38 -13.87
N LEU A 189 0.44 -19.68 -13.60
CA LEU A 189 1.11 -19.18 -12.39
C LEU A 189 1.46 -17.71 -12.52
N ILE A 190 1.31 -16.95 -11.43
CA ILE A 190 1.83 -15.58 -11.40
C ILE A 190 3.35 -15.66 -11.38
N SER A 191 4.02 -14.98 -12.32
CA SER A 191 5.47 -14.89 -12.38
C SER A 191 6.07 -14.22 -11.15
N GLY A 192 7.37 -14.43 -10.95
CA GLY A 192 8.09 -14.06 -9.74
C GLY A 192 8.71 -15.28 -9.06
N GLN A 193 9.19 -15.08 -7.84
CA GLN A 193 9.71 -16.17 -7.01
C GLN A 193 8.56 -16.98 -6.46
N ILE A 194 8.56 -18.28 -6.75
CA ILE A 194 7.53 -19.21 -6.31
C ILE A 194 8.16 -20.42 -5.63
N ASN A 195 7.38 -21.08 -4.78
CA ASN A 195 7.73 -22.36 -4.17
C ASN A 195 6.57 -23.35 -4.38
N ILE A 196 6.82 -24.43 -5.11
CA ILE A 196 5.86 -25.52 -5.24
C ILE A 196 6.18 -26.55 -4.17
N VAL A 197 5.16 -26.92 -3.40
CA VAL A 197 5.22 -28.02 -2.45
C VAL A 197 4.41 -29.17 -3.01
N ALA A 198 4.99 -30.37 -3.02
CA ALA A 198 4.31 -31.60 -3.39
C ALA A 198 4.36 -32.60 -2.24
N ALA A 199 3.27 -33.33 -2.02
CA ALA A 199 3.21 -34.36 -1.00
C ALA A 199 2.36 -35.55 -1.45
N TYR A 200 2.76 -36.74 -1.01
CA TYR A 200 1.97 -37.95 -1.20
C TYR A 200 2.06 -38.85 0.02
N ARG A 201 0.92 -39.34 0.46
CA ARG A 201 0.82 -40.17 1.66
C ARG A 201 1.63 -41.46 1.54
N GLY A 202 2.44 -41.74 2.55
CA GLY A 202 3.26 -42.94 2.62
C GLY A 202 4.55 -42.88 1.78
N ILE A 203 4.77 -41.81 1.02
CA ILE A 203 6.04 -41.56 0.31
C ILE A 203 6.78 -40.40 0.97
N GLY A 204 6.10 -39.29 1.24
CA GLY A 204 6.72 -38.09 1.82
C GLY A 204 6.35 -36.83 1.06
N TRP A 205 7.17 -35.79 1.22
CA TRP A 205 6.98 -34.50 0.58
C TRP A 205 8.29 -33.95 0.02
N GLY A 206 8.18 -32.94 -0.83
CA GLY A 206 9.31 -32.21 -1.39
C GLY A 206 8.87 -30.84 -1.91
N GLU A 207 9.85 -29.96 -2.14
CA GLU A 207 9.59 -28.62 -2.65
C GLU A 207 10.54 -28.21 -3.77
N LYS A 208 10.11 -27.23 -4.57
CA LYS A 208 10.94 -26.61 -5.60
C LYS A 208 10.71 -25.10 -5.63
N LYS A 209 11.78 -24.36 -5.37
CA LYS A 209 11.85 -22.90 -5.55
C LYS A 209 12.37 -22.57 -6.94
N LEU A 210 11.76 -21.60 -7.59
CA LEU A 210 12.16 -21.08 -8.89
C LEU A 210 11.67 -19.64 -9.07
N SER A 211 12.31 -18.92 -9.99
CA SER A 211 11.84 -17.60 -10.43
C SER A 211 11.32 -17.73 -11.84
N LEU A 212 10.03 -17.50 -12.03
CA LEU A 212 9.40 -17.44 -13.36
C LEU A 212 9.36 -15.99 -13.83
N GLN A 213 9.56 -15.76 -15.11
CA GLN A 213 9.28 -14.50 -15.80
C GLN A 213 7.93 -14.57 -16.53
N PRO A 214 7.29 -13.43 -16.82
CA PRO A 214 6.08 -13.40 -17.63
C PRO A 214 6.26 -14.12 -18.98
N GLY A 215 5.36 -15.04 -19.31
CA GLY A 215 5.41 -15.82 -20.54
C GLY A 215 6.32 -17.06 -20.49
N ASP A 216 7.03 -17.31 -19.39
CA ASP A 216 7.85 -18.51 -19.25
C ASP A 216 7.04 -19.80 -19.39
N SER A 217 7.68 -20.82 -19.94
CA SER A 217 7.22 -22.21 -19.90
C SER A 217 8.34 -23.06 -19.32
N ALA A 218 8.26 -23.36 -18.02
CA ALA A 218 9.26 -24.16 -17.32
C ALA A 218 8.82 -25.62 -17.16
N ASP A 219 9.78 -26.54 -17.15
CA ASP A 219 9.58 -27.96 -16.86
C ASP A 219 10.51 -28.40 -15.74
N ILE A 220 9.99 -29.02 -14.68
CA ILE A 220 10.75 -29.37 -13.48
C ILE A 220 10.49 -30.81 -13.00
N SER A 221 11.38 -31.29 -12.12
CA SER A 221 11.13 -32.49 -11.33
C SER A 221 11.11 -32.15 -9.84
N ILE A 222 10.14 -32.69 -9.10
CA ILE A 222 10.05 -32.58 -7.64
C ILE A 222 10.22 -33.98 -7.06
N THR A 223 11.24 -34.16 -6.24
CA THR A 223 11.50 -35.42 -5.54
C THR A 223 10.82 -35.40 -4.18
N LEU A 224 10.06 -36.45 -3.86
CA LEU A 224 9.42 -36.66 -2.55
C LEU A 224 10.33 -37.56 -1.73
N ASP A 225 11.23 -36.95 -0.97
CA ASP A 225 12.25 -37.61 -0.15
C ASP A 225 12.23 -37.21 1.32
N ASN A 226 11.46 -36.18 1.68
CA ASN A 226 11.30 -35.76 3.07
C ASN A 226 10.18 -36.55 3.74
N GLU A 227 10.45 -37.06 4.93
CA GLU A 227 9.44 -37.72 5.74
C GLU A 227 8.36 -36.72 6.19
N GLY A 228 7.11 -37.18 6.20
CA GLY A 228 5.95 -36.36 6.56
C GLY A 228 4.90 -37.16 7.33
N GLY A 229 4.06 -36.46 8.07
CA GLY A 229 2.91 -37.04 8.74
C GLY A 229 1.65 -37.04 7.88
N SER A 230 0.64 -37.80 8.29
CA SER A 230 -0.70 -37.73 7.70
C SER A 230 -1.69 -37.18 8.71
N ILE A 231 -2.46 -36.15 8.33
CA ILE A 231 -3.61 -35.67 9.09
C ILE A 231 -4.86 -36.36 8.55
N ARG A 232 -5.72 -36.83 9.45
CA ARG A 232 -7.01 -37.47 9.13
C ARG A 232 -8.09 -36.88 10.01
N GLY A 233 -9.27 -36.65 9.44
CA GLY A 233 -10.40 -36.07 10.16
C GLY A 233 -11.73 -36.36 9.48
N ARG A 234 -12.83 -36.05 10.18
CA ARG A 234 -14.19 -36.10 9.66
C ARG A 234 -14.77 -34.69 9.70
N VAL A 235 -15.45 -34.27 8.63
CA VAL A 235 -16.21 -33.03 8.63
C VAL A 235 -17.57 -33.32 9.26
N ILE A 236 -17.84 -32.69 10.40
CA ILE A 236 -19.06 -32.89 11.20
C ILE A 236 -19.85 -31.56 11.24
N GLY A 237 -21.17 -31.65 11.08
CA GLY A 237 -22.09 -30.52 11.14
C GLY A 237 -22.42 -30.12 12.58
N ALA A 238 -23.16 -29.03 12.76
CA ALA A 238 -23.61 -28.58 14.09
C ALA A 238 -24.55 -29.60 14.77
N ASP A 239 -25.18 -30.47 13.98
CA ASP A 239 -26.03 -31.59 14.40
C ASP A 239 -25.26 -32.86 14.75
N ASN A 240 -23.91 -32.78 14.78
CA ASN A 240 -23.00 -33.90 14.99
C ASN A 240 -23.02 -34.99 13.90
N ASN A 241 -23.65 -34.72 12.74
CA ASN A 241 -23.69 -35.66 11.63
C ASN A 241 -22.57 -35.40 10.61
N PRO A 242 -22.09 -36.44 9.89
CA PRO A 242 -21.10 -36.26 8.83
C PRO A 242 -21.64 -35.42 7.68
N VAL A 243 -20.89 -34.39 7.30
CA VAL A 243 -21.24 -33.55 6.17
C VAL A 243 -20.56 -34.10 4.91
N LYS A 244 -21.36 -34.51 3.93
CA LYS A 244 -20.89 -35.02 2.64
C LYS A 244 -20.51 -33.87 1.71
N ASN A 245 -19.66 -34.16 0.71
CA ASN A 245 -19.30 -33.25 -0.38
C ASN A 245 -18.71 -31.91 0.08
N LYS A 246 -17.96 -31.92 1.19
CA LYS A 246 -17.18 -30.76 1.62
C LYS A 246 -15.75 -30.88 1.11
N ILE A 247 -15.22 -29.76 0.65
CA ILE A 247 -13.83 -29.64 0.25
C ILE A 247 -13.04 -29.31 1.52
N VAL A 248 -12.03 -30.13 1.81
CA VAL A 248 -11.01 -29.81 2.82
C VAL A 248 -9.84 -29.20 2.07
N SER A 249 -9.35 -28.06 2.54
CA SER A 249 -8.15 -27.43 2.02
C SER A 249 -7.13 -27.25 3.14
N THR A 250 -5.86 -27.25 2.77
CA THR A 250 -4.75 -26.92 3.66
C THR A 250 -4.11 -25.63 3.20
N MET A 251 -3.82 -24.72 4.12
CA MET A 251 -3.03 -23.53 3.80
C MET A 251 -1.56 -23.96 3.69
N ASN A 252 -0.97 -23.80 2.51
CA ASN A 252 0.43 -24.15 2.22
C ASN A 252 0.77 -25.65 2.40
N GLY A 253 -0.23 -26.54 2.28
CA GLY A 253 -0.03 -27.98 2.32
C GLY A 253 -0.55 -28.63 1.04
N ALA A 254 0.09 -29.72 0.64
CA ALA A 254 -0.38 -30.55 -0.47
C ALA A 254 -1.34 -31.62 0.04
N ILE A 255 -2.52 -31.72 -0.59
CA ILE A 255 -3.52 -32.76 -0.31
C ILE A 255 -3.42 -33.82 -1.40
N SER A 256 -3.22 -35.07 -1.01
CA SER A 256 -3.41 -36.24 -1.85
C SER A 256 -4.65 -36.99 -1.38
N ASP A 257 -5.42 -37.56 -2.31
CA ASP A 257 -6.52 -38.49 -2.00
C ASP A 257 -6.02 -39.82 -1.42
#